data_AF-A0AAE8W5D8-F1
#
_entry.id   AF-A0AAE8W5D8-F1
#
_cell.length_a   1.000
_cell.length_b   1.000
_cell.length_c   1.000
_cell.angle_alpha   90.00
_cell.angle_beta   90.00
_cell.angle_gamma   90.00
#
_symmetry.space_group_name_H-M   'P 1'
#
loop_
_entity.id
_entity.type
_entity.pdbx_description
1 polymer ?
#
loop_
_entity_poly.entity_id
_entity_poly.type
_entity_poly.pdbx_seq_one_letter_code
_entity_poly.pdbx_strand_id
1 'polypeptide(L)'
;MIRGEKIGLRARHEADVPVLHEGLYDDVVSWSRADSRPWRPIGPGSAQSPFAVPEPSDDAASFSVVELESHALVGEALLWGIDAHNRVAHLGISLLPAFRGQGLGADVVRALCEYGFVVRGLQRLQVETLADNIPMIKAVAKAGFRIEGTLRCSTWVCGSFVDEVVLGLLAHEWAV
;
A
#
# COMPACT_ATOMS: atom_id res chain seq x y z
N MET A 1 -12.28 11.80 -3.56
CA MET A 1 -12.06 10.35 -3.58
C MET A 1 -11.55 9.99 -4.96
N ILE A 2 -10.39 9.35 -5.04
CA ILE A 2 -9.88 8.77 -6.30
C ILE A 2 -10.64 7.45 -6.51
N ARG A 3 -11.10 7.15 -7.72
CA ARG A 3 -11.98 6.00 -7.99
C ARG A 3 -11.28 5.01 -8.90
N GLY A 4 -11.23 3.76 -8.48
CA GLY A 4 -11.01 2.62 -9.37
C GLY A 4 -12.33 2.12 -9.95
N GLU A 5 -12.31 0.91 -10.52
CA GLU A 5 -13.49 0.26 -11.07
C GLU A 5 -14.46 -0.21 -9.98
N LYS A 6 -13.92 -0.75 -8.88
CA LYS A 6 -14.66 -1.34 -7.75
C LYS A 6 -14.33 -0.67 -6.42
N ILE A 7 -13.21 0.03 -6.33
CA ILE A 7 -12.75 0.66 -5.09
C ILE A 7 -12.72 2.18 -5.17
N GLY A 8 -12.71 2.83 -4.01
CA GLY A 8 -12.43 4.25 -3.86
C GLY A 8 -11.33 4.50 -2.82
N LEU A 9 -10.44 5.43 -3.10
CA LEU A 9 -9.44 5.94 -2.17
C LEU A 9 -9.93 7.26 -1.56
N ARG A 10 -10.13 7.28 -0.25
CA ARG A 10 -10.53 8.48 0.49
C ARG A 10 -9.59 8.77 1.66
N ALA A 11 -9.68 10.00 2.17
CA ALA A 11 -9.02 10.36 3.41
C ALA A 11 -9.42 9.38 4.53
N ARG A 12 -8.47 9.09 5.42
CA ARG A 12 -8.71 8.24 6.57
C ARG A 12 -9.59 8.95 7.58
N HIS A 13 -10.59 8.25 8.08
CA HIS A 13 -11.43 8.74 9.16
C HIS A 13 -11.05 8.04 10.46
N GLU A 14 -11.29 8.69 11.60
CA GLU A 14 -11.06 8.10 12.93
C GLU A 14 -11.74 6.74 13.11
N ALA A 15 -12.92 6.56 12.53
CA ALA A 15 -13.66 5.30 12.59
C ALA A 15 -13.00 4.14 11.82
N ASP A 16 -12.08 4.42 10.87
CA ASP A 16 -11.38 3.39 10.12
C ASP A 16 -10.22 2.79 10.93
N VAL A 17 -9.62 3.59 11.80
CA VAL A 17 -8.40 3.24 12.57
C VAL A 17 -8.57 1.95 13.36
N PRO A 18 -9.61 1.75 14.21
CA PRO A 18 -9.75 0.52 14.98
C PRO A 18 -9.93 -0.72 14.09
N VAL A 19 -10.65 -0.59 12.96
CA VAL A 19 -10.88 -1.70 12.02
C VAL A 19 -9.58 -2.11 11.33
N LEU A 20 -8.78 -1.14 10.88
CA LEU A 20 -7.48 -1.42 10.27
C LEU A 20 -6.48 -1.97 11.30
N HIS A 21 -6.50 -1.45 12.52
CA HIS A 21 -5.64 -1.94 13.61
C HIS A 21 -5.92 -3.41 13.91
N GLU A 22 -7.17 -3.74 14.21
CA GLU A 22 -7.57 -5.12 14.52
C GLU A 22 -7.34 -6.05 13.31
N GLY A 23 -7.70 -5.60 12.12
CA GLY A 23 -7.67 -6.44 10.93
C GLY A 23 -6.30 -6.60 10.25
N LEU A 24 -5.34 -5.71 10.53
CA LEU A 24 -4.02 -5.70 9.86
C LEU A 24 -2.83 -5.64 10.83
N TYR A 25 -2.92 -4.88 11.93
CA TYR A 25 -1.80 -4.71 12.87
C TYR A 25 -1.73 -5.85 13.89
N ASP A 26 -2.88 -6.30 14.39
CA ASP A 26 -2.96 -7.36 15.41
C ASP A 26 -2.65 -8.75 14.85
N ASP A 27 -2.74 -8.94 13.53
CA ASP A 27 -2.14 -10.09 12.86
C ASP A 27 -0.61 -9.89 12.74
N VAL A 28 0.10 -10.23 13.81
CA VAL A 28 1.56 -10.06 13.94
C VAL A 28 2.34 -10.72 12.80
N VAL A 29 1.86 -11.86 12.30
CA VAL A 29 2.54 -12.59 11.21
C VAL A 29 2.35 -11.86 9.89
N SER A 30 1.12 -11.43 9.59
CA SER A 30 0.88 -10.59 8.40
C SER A 30 1.61 -9.26 8.49
N TRP A 31 1.61 -8.60 9.66
CA TRP A 31 2.30 -7.34 9.89
C TRP A 31 3.82 -7.47 9.66
N SER A 32 4.45 -8.51 10.23
CA SER A 32 5.89 -8.78 10.03
C SER A 32 6.27 -8.99 8.57
N ARG A 33 5.30 -9.27 7.68
CA ARG A 33 5.51 -9.44 6.24
C ARG A 33 5.18 -8.19 5.43
N ALA A 34 4.48 -7.23 6.03
CA ALA A 34 3.96 -6.03 5.38
C ALA A 34 4.75 -4.76 5.74
N ASP A 35 5.43 -4.74 6.90
CA ASP A 35 6.20 -3.60 7.38
C ASP A 35 7.61 -4.02 7.79
N SER A 36 8.60 -3.16 7.54
CA SER A 36 10.00 -3.39 7.92
C SER A 36 10.28 -3.08 9.39
N ARG A 37 9.37 -2.38 10.07
CA ARG A 37 9.47 -2.06 11.50
C ARG A 37 8.97 -3.23 12.34
N PRO A 38 9.62 -3.52 13.47
CA PRO A 38 9.16 -4.57 14.37
C PRO A 38 7.76 -4.25 14.89
N TRP A 39 6.91 -5.28 14.97
CA TRP A 39 5.65 -5.20 15.69
C TRP A 39 5.87 -4.80 17.15
N ARG A 40 4.95 -4.03 17.72
CA ARG A 40 4.96 -3.61 19.12
C ARG A 40 3.57 -3.82 19.72
N PRO A 41 3.47 -4.11 21.03
CA PRO A 41 2.18 -4.21 21.70
C PRO A 41 1.56 -2.82 21.86
N ILE A 42 0.83 -2.37 20.83
CA ILE A 42 0.11 -1.10 20.83
C ILE A 42 -1.35 -1.41 21.17
N GLY A 43 -1.89 -0.73 22.18
CA GLY A 43 -3.29 -0.92 22.56
C GLY A 43 -4.27 -0.38 21.51
N PRO A 44 -5.48 -0.95 21.41
CA PRO A 44 -6.54 -0.42 20.56
C PRO A 44 -6.84 1.05 20.87
N GLY A 45 -7.07 1.85 19.83
CA GLY A 45 -7.34 3.29 19.97
C GLY A 45 -6.14 4.15 20.37
N SER A 46 -4.94 3.57 20.47
CA SER A 46 -3.72 4.34 20.68
C SER A 46 -3.39 5.21 19.47
N ALA A 47 -3.04 6.47 19.73
CA ALA A 47 -2.52 7.39 18.72
C ALA A 47 -1.19 6.90 18.08
N GLN A 48 -0.54 5.89 18.69
CA GLN A 48 0.67 5.27 18.14
C GLN A 48 0.37 4.20 17.09
N SER A 49 -0.91 3.90 16.82
CA SER A 49 -1.26 2.97 15.75
C SER A 49 -0.62 3.41 14.44
N PRO A 50 -0.03 2.49 13.64
CA PRO A 50 0.47 2.83 12.31
C PRO A 50 -0.64 3.31 11.37
N PHE A 51 -1.89 3.11 11.76
CA PHE A 51 -3.09 3.45 11.02
C PHE A 51 -3.80 4.70 11.54
N ALA A 52 -3.23 5.41 12.52
CA ALA A 52 -3.78 6.68 13.00
C ALA A 52 -4.01 7.66 11.84
N VAL A 53 -4.99 8.55 11.99
CA VAL A 53 -5.27 9.58 10.98
C VAL A 53 -4.02 10.45 10.81
N PRO A 54 -3.41 10.49 9.63
CA PRO A 54 -2.19 11.25 9.43
C PRO A 54 -2.51 12.74 9.28
N GLU A 55 -1.60 13.60 9.76
CA GLU A 55 -1.56 14.98 9.33
C GLU A 55 -1.20 15.05 7.83
N PRO A 56 -1.78 16.00 7.06
CA PRO A 56 -1.41 16.20 5.68
C PRO A 56 0.11 16.42 5.52
N SER A 57 0.70 15.76 4.51
CA SER A 57 2.13 15.81 4.24
C SER A 57 2.40 15.86 2.74
N ASP A 58 3.45 16.56 2.34
CA ASP A 58 3.95 16.52 0.98
C ASP A 58 4.73 15.23 0.67
N ASP A 59 5.31 14.60 1.71
CA ASP A 59 6.21 13.45 1.60
C ASP A 59 5.48 12.10 1.60
N ALA A 60 4.22 12.08 2.03
CA ALA A 60 3.39 10.89 2.13
C ALA A 60 1.90 11.19 1.97
N ALA A 61 1.15 10.22 1.47
CA ALA A 61 -0.30 10.27 1.40
C ALA A 61 -0.89 8.90 1.73
N SER A 62 -1.69 8.82 2.79
CA SER A 62 -2.36 7.58 3.20
C SER A 62 -3.86 7.67 2.97
N PHE A 63 -4.45 6.56 2.53
CA PHE A 63 -5.84 6.45 2.17
C PHE A 63 -6.50 5.28 2.90
N SER A 64 -7.78 5.45 3.20
CA SER A 64 -8.69 4.33 3.42
C SER A 64 -9.22 3.86 2.07
N VAL A 65 -9.21 2.56 1.85
CA VAL A 65 -9.76 1.93 0.66
C VAL A 65 -11.17 1.45 1.00
N VAL A 66 -12.15 1.88 0.22
CA VAL A 66 -13.54 1.43 0.33
C VAL A 66 -14.00 0.71 -0.93
N GLU A 67 -14.83 -0.32 -0.80
CA GLU A 67 -15.55 -0.90 -1.94
C GLU A 67 -16.71 0.02 -2.32
N LEU A 68 -16.86 0.32 -3.61
CA LEU A 68 -17.85 1.29 -4.09
C LEU A 68 -19.29 0.78 -3.98
N GLU A 69 -19.52 -0.52 -4.11
CA GLU A 69 -20.85 -1.13 -4.05
C GLU A 69 -21.38 -1.22 -2.62
N SER A 70 -20.59 -1.78 -1.70
CA SER A 70 -21.00 -2.01 -0.31
C SER A 70 -20.69 -0.84 0.62
N HIS A 71 -19.84 0.09 0.18
CA HIS A 71 -19.20 1.12 1.03
C HIS A 71 -18.37 0.57 2.19
N ALA A 72 -18.06 -0.74 2.18
CA ALA A 72 -17.24 -1.36 3.21
C ALA A 72 -15.80 -0.83 3.14
N LEU A 73 -15.19 -0.62 4.31
CA LEU A 73 -13.75 -0.42 4.42
C LEU A 73 -13.07 -1.76 4.10
N VAL A 74 -12.24 -1.78 3.06
CA VAL A 74 -11.58 -3.01 2.58
C VAL A 74 -10.09 -3.05 2.92
N GLY A 75 -9.51 -1.94 3.35
CA GLY A 75 -8.11 -1.86 3.73
C GLY A 75 -7.54 -0.47 3.60
N GLU A 76 -6.24 -0.41 3.35
CA GLU A 76 -5.50 0.82 3.16
C GLU A 76 -4.58 0.81 1.95
N ALA A 77 -4.20 2.03 1.57
CA ALA A 77 -3.29 2.33 0.48
C ALA A 77 -2.44 3.54 0.87
N LEU A 78 -1.16 3.55 0.52
CA LEU A 78 -0.30 4.69 0.78
C LEU A 78 0.69 4.96 -0.36
N LEU A 79 1.05 6.24 -0.50
CA LEU A 79 2.30 6.68 -1.13
C LEU A 79 3.22 7.23 -0.04
N TRP A 80 4.52 6.92 -0.11
CA TRP A 80 5.53 7.49 0.78
C TRP A 80 6.83 7.75 0.05
N GLY A 81 7.75 8.46 0.72
CA GLY A 81 9.03 8.84 0.14
C GLY A 81 8.83 9.68 -1.12
N ILE A 82 7.81 10.55 -1.10
CA ILE A 82 7.50 11.39 -2.24
C ILE A 82 8.60 12.44 -2.38
N ASP A 83 9.40 12.28 -3.42
CA ASP A 83 10.43 13.24 -3.78
C ASP A 83 9.88 14.14 -4.89
N ALA A 84 9.59 15.39 -4.56
CA ALA A 84 9.07 16.36 -5.53
C ALA A 84 10.11 16.80 -6.57
N HIS A 85 11.40 16.72 -6.26
CA HIS A 85 12.47 17.07 -7.18
C HIS A 85 12.68 15.97 -8.23
N ASN A 86 12.86 14.73 -7.77
CA ASN A 86 13.06 13.56 -8.64
C ASN A 86 11.74 12.99 -9.17
N ARG A 87 10.60 13.48 -8.66
CA ARG A 87 9.24 13.08 -9.05
C ARG A 87 9.04 11.56 -8.92
N VAL A 88 9.44 11.00 -7.79
CA VAL A 88 9.32 9.56 -7.48
C VAL A 88 8.60 9.36 -6.16
N ALA A 89 7.89 8.24 -6.03
CA ALA A 89 7.34 7.78 -4.76
C ALA A 89 7.27 6.26 -4.72
N HIS A 90 7.21 5.73 -3.50
CA HIS A 90 6.87 4.34 -3.25
C HIS A 90 5.37 4.20 -3.04
N LEU A 91 4.81 3.04 -3.39
CA LEU A 91 3.41 2.73 -3.14
C LEU A 91 3.23 1.40 -2.43
N GLY A 92 2.16 1.27 -1.66
CA GLY A 92 1.87 0.09 -0.86
C GLY A 92 0.39 -0.02 -0.54
N ILE A 93 -0.07 -1.26 -0.37
CA ILE A 93 -1.46 -1.56 -0.07
C ILE A 93 -1.53 -2.67 0.99
N SER A 94 -2.54 -2.62 1.84
CA SER A 94 -2.87 -3.71 2.76
C SER A 94 -4.38 -3.89 2.79
N LEU A 95 -4.85 -5.02 2.27
CA LEU A 95 -6.27 -5.37 2.29
C LEU A 95 -6.60 -6.22 3.52
N LEU A 96 -7.76 -5.95 4.11
CA LEU A 96 -8.32 -6.76 5.17
C LEU A 96 -8.53 -8.20 4.68
N PRO A 97 -8.31 -9.22 5.53
CA PRO A 97 -8.33 -10.62 5.11
C PRO A 97 -9.57 -11.05 4.31
N ALA A 98 -10.76 -10.56 4.70
CA ALA A 98 -12.04 -10.88 4.05
C ALA A 98 -12.11 -10.42 2.58
N PHE A 99 -11.32 -9.43 2.18
CA PHE A 99 -11.36 -8.80 0.86
C PHE A 99 -10.21 -9.24 -0.07
N ARG A 100 -9.32 -10.11 0.41
CA ARG A 100 -8.20 -10.65 -0.37
C ARG A 100 -8.71 -11.67 -1.40
N GLY A 101 -7.96 -11.82 -2.51
CA GLY A 101 -8.29 -12.79 -3.57
C GLY A 101 -9.43 -12.39 -4.52
N GLN A 102 -10.08 -11.24 -4.29
CA GLN A 102 -11.24 -10.78 -5.09
C GLN A 102 -10.87 -9.82 -6.24
N GLY A 103 -9.57 -9.66 -6.51
CA GLY A 103 -9.06 -8.77 -7.56
C GLY A 103 -8.96 -7.29 -7.17
N LEU A 104 -9.40 -6.91 -5.97
CA LEU A 104 -9.40 -5.51 -5.50
C LEU A 104 -7.99 -4.91 -5.44
N GLY A 105 -6.96 -5.69 -5.09
CA GLY A 105 -5.59 -5.17 -4.97
C GLY A 105 -5.05 -4.52 -6.25
N ALA A 106 -5.33 -5.10 -7.41
CA ALA A 106 -4.91 -4.51 -8.69
C ALA A 106 -5.65 -3.19 -8.98
N ASP A 107 -6.92 -3.11 -8.60
CA ASP A 107 -7.74 -1.91 -8.76
C ASP A 107 -7.26 -0.77 -7.84
N VAL A 108 -6.87 -1.10 -6.60
CA VAL A 108 -6.24 -0.15 -5.67
C VAL A 108 -4.92 0.37 -6.22
N VAL A 109 -4.06 -0.50 -6.77
CA VAL A 109 -2.79 -0.09 -7.38
C VAL A 109 -3.02 0.88 -8.54
N ARG A 110 -4.00 0.61 -9.42
CA ARG A 110 -4.32 1.54 -10.52
C ARG A 110 -4.80 2.91 -10.02
N ALA A 111 -5.65 2.93 -9.00
CA ALA A 111 -6.08 4.20 -8.39
C ALA A 111 -4.91 4.96 -7.74
N LEU A 112 -3.95 4.26 -7.14
CA LEU A 112 -2.70 4.89 -6.65
C LEU A 112 -1.83 5.40 -7.81
N CYS A 113 -1.77 4.70 -8.94
CA CYS A 113 -1.09 5.17 -10.15
C CYS A 113 -1.72 6.45 -10.69
N GLU A 114 -3.05 6.52 -10.75
CA GLU A 114 -3.76 7.75 -11.15
C GLU A 114 -3.42 8.90 -10.19
N TYR A 115 -3.46 8.66 -8.89
CA TYR A 115 -3.08 9.68 -7.92
C TYR A 115 -1.61 10.12 -8.08
N GLY A 116 -0.68 9.18 -8.23
CA GLY A 116 0.74 9.47 -8.38
C GLY A 116 1.07 10.23 -9.67
N PHE A 117 0.61 9.73 -10.83
CA PHE A 117 0.97 10.28 -12.13
C PHE A 117 0.14 11.50 -12.53
N VAL A 118 -1.19 11.48 -12.28
CA VAL A 118 -2.09 12.54 -12.73
C VAL A 118 -2.19 13.65 -11.68
N VAL A 119 -2.46 13.29 -10.43
CA VAL A 119 -2.72 14.29 -9.37
C VAL A 119 -1.42 14.87 -8.82
N ARG A 120 -0.43 14.02 -8.54
CA ARG A 120 0.87 14.43 -7.98
C ARG A 120 1.93 14.73 -9.03
N GLY A 121 1.66 14.43 -10.31
CA GLY A 121 2.58 14.71 -11.40
C GLY A 121 3.92 13.98 -11.27
N LEU A 122 3.95 12.80 -10.67
CA LEU A 122 5.17 12.00 -10.52
C LEU A 122 5.60 11.42 -11.87
N GLN A 123 6.89 11.14 -12.02
CA GLN A 123 7.49 10.49 -13.19
C GLN A 123 7.62 8.97 -12.99
N ARG A 124 7.75 8.53 -11.74
CA ARG A 124 8.00 7.13 -11.37
C ARG A 124 7.26 6.74 -10.11
N LEU A 125 6.70 5.52 -10.12
CA LEU A 125 6.22 4.84 -8.92
C LEU A 125 7.00 3.55 -8.72
N GLN A 126 7.25 3.19 -7.47
CA GLN A 126 8.02 2.03 -7.07
C GLN A 126 7.30 1.20 -6.02
N VAL A 127 7.53 -0.11 -6.03
CA VAL A 127 7.09 -1.05 -5.01
C VAL A 127 8.25 -1.94 -4.61
N GLU A 128 8.51 -2.04 -3.31
CA GLU A 128 9.25 -3.15 -2.72
C GLU A 128 8.26 -4.13 -2.09
N THR A 129 8.45 -5.41 -2.34
CA THR A 129 7.69 -6.45 -1.64
C THR A 129 8.50 -7.73 -1.54
N LEU A 130 8.19 -8.57 -0.55
CA LEU A 130 8.86 -9.85 -0.38
C LEU A 130 8.83 -10.64 -1.69
N ALA A 131 9.94 -11.30 -2.04
CA ALA A 131 10.06 -12.06 -3.27
C ALA A 131 9.03 -13.20 -3.38
N ASP A 132 8.50 -13.67 -2.24
CA ASP A 132 7.45 -14.68 -2.14
C ASP A 132 6.02 -14.08 -2.09
N ASN A 133 5.85 -12.75 -2.11
CA ASN A 133 4.55 -12.09 -2.12
C ASN A 133 3.93 -12.07 -3.53
N ILE A 134 3.64 -13.26 -4.05
CA ILE A 134 3.04 -13.47 -5.36
C ILE A 134 1.75 -12.66 -5.58
N PRO A 135 0.83 -12.50 -4.58
CA PRO A 135 -0.35 -11.65 -4.75
C PRO A 135 -0.02 -10.20 -5.09
N MET A 136 0.91 -9.58 -4.37
CA MET A 136 1.30 -8.18 -4.62
C MET A 136 2.01 -8.05 -5.97
N ILE A 137 2.97 -8.92 -6.26
CA ILE A 137 3.69 -8.96 -7.55
C ILE A 137 2.71 -9.04 -8.72
N LYS A 138 1.71 -9.92 -8.64
CA LYS A 138 0.66 -10.03 -9.67
C LYS A 138 -0.22 -8.78 -9.76
N ALA A 139 -0.54 -8.15 -8.63
CA ALA A 139 -1.36 -6.95 -8.62
C ALA A 139 -0.67 -5.77 -9.31
N VAL A 140 0.60 -5.53 -9.00
CA VAL A 140 1.36 -4.42 -9.61
C VAL A 140 1.74 -4.73 -11.07
N ALA A 141 2.06 -5.98 -11.41
CA ALA A 141 2.33 -6.35 -12.81
C ALA A 141 1.11 -6.13 -13.71
N LYS A 142 -0.12 -6.36 -13.21
CA LYS A 142 -1.36 -6.03 -13.91
C LYS A 142 -1.57 -4.53 -14.14
N ALA A 143 -0.94 -3.68 -13.34
CA ALA A 143 -0.93 -2.23 -13.52
C ALA A 143 0.23 -1.74 -14.40
N GLY A 144 1.08 -2.64 -14.91
CA GLY A 144 2.17 -2.34 -15.84
C GLY A 144 3.56 -2.30 -15.21
N PHE A 145 3.69 -2.53 -13.89
CA PHE A 145 4.99 -2.53 -13.22
C PHE A 145 5.89 -3.66 -13.73
N ARG A 146 7.20 -3.41 -13.75
CA ARG A 146 8.23 -4.37 -14.14
C ARG A 146 9.21 -4.60 -13.00
N ILE A 147 9.69 -5.83 -12.86
CA ILE A 147 10.76 -6.16 -11.90
C ILE A 147 12.06 -5.55 -12.40
N GLU A 148 12.74 -4.82 -11.53
CA GLU A 148 14.02 -4.16 -11.83
C GLU A 148 15.19 -4.77 -11.07
N GLY A 149 14.92 -5.47 -9.96
CA GLY A 149 15.97 -6.16 -9.20
C GLY A 149 15.44 -6.88 -7.96
N THR A 150 16.38 -7.54 -7.28
CA THR A 150 16.15 -8.24 -6.01
C THR A 150 17.11 -7.71 -4.95
N LEU A 151 16.57 -7.31 -3.81
CA LEU A 151 17.33 -6.95 -2.62
C LEU A 151 17.48 -8.21 -1.78
N ARG A 152 18.71 -8.72 -1.68
CA ARG A 152 18.98 -9.97 -0.95
C ARG A 152 19.04 -9.72 0.55
N CYS A 153 18.36 -10.55 1.34
CA CYS A 153 18.31 -10.46 2.80
C CYS A 153 17.95 -9.06 3.33
N SER A 154 17.05 -8.33 2.66
CA SER A 154 16.72 -6.95 3.02
C SER A 154 15.70 -6.83 4.15
N THR A 155 14.84 -7.84 4.34
CA THR A 155 13.72 -7.77 5.31
C THR A 155 13.82 -8.87 6.35
N TRP A 156 13.62 -8.50 7.62
CA TRP A 156 13.46 -9.43 8.71
C TRP A 156 11.99 -9.86 8.84
N VAL A 157 11.73 -11.14 8.60
CA VAL A 157 10.38 -11.72 8.66
C VAL A 157 10.41 -12.96 9.54
N CYS A 158 9.62 -12.92 10.62
CA CYS A 158 9.37 -14.09 11.49
C CYS A 158 10.61 -14.91 11.88
N GLY A 159 11.74 -14.26 12.18
CA GLY A 159 12.97 -14.94 12.64
C GLY A 159 14.05 -15.18 11.58
N SER A 160 13.82 -14.76 10.33
CA SER A 160 14.81 -14.91 9.25
C SER A 160 14.85 -13.69 8.34
N PHE A 161 16.00 -13.46 7.71
CA PHE A 161 16.09 -12.51 6.60
C PHE A 161 15.57 -13.16 5.31
N VAL A 162 14.77 -12.40 4.56
CA VAL A 162 14.22 -12.79 3.27
C VAL A 162 14.51 -11.71 2.22
N ASP A 163 14.39 -12.10 0.96
CA ASP A 163 14.62 -11.22 -0.19
C ASP A 163 13.38 -10.40 -0.52
N GLU A 164 13.58 -9.18 -1.02
CA GLU A 164 12.55 -8.36 -1.65
C GLU A 164 12.80 -8.22 -3.15
N VAL A 165 11.73 -8.03 -3.91
CA VAL A 165 11.78 -7.61 -5.30
C VAL A 165 11.40 -6.13 -5.41
N VAL A 166 12.15 -5.40 -6.23
CA VAL A 166 11.85 -4.01 -6.56
C VAL A 166 11.15 -3.99 -7.91
N LEU A 167 10.00 -3.34 -7.97
CA LEU A 167 9.26 -3.12 -9.20
C LEU A 167 9.03 -1.63 -9.45
N GLY A 168 9.19 -1.21 -10.70
CA GLY A 168 9.01 0.18 -11.12
C GLY A 168 7.96 0.31 -12.23
N LEU A 169 7.30 1.46 -12.27
CA LEU A 169 6.46 1.91 -13.38
C LEU A 169 6.76 3.38 -13.68
N LEU A 170 7.03 3.69 -14.95
CA LEU A 170 7.24 5.05 -15.41
C LEU A 170 5.95 5.64 -15.98
N ALA A 171 5.78 6.96 -15.81
CA ALA A 171 4.55 7.65 -16.23
C ALA A 171 4.22 7.47 -17.71
N HIS A 172 5.22 7.37 -18.59
CA HIS A 172 5.01 7.18 -20.03
C HIS A 172 4.71 5.73 -20.43
N GLU A 173 4.88 4.77 -19.52
CA GLU A 173 4.55 3.36 -19.72
C GLU A 173 3.16 3.01 -19.18
N TRP A 174 2.61 3.89 -18.35
CA TRP A 174 1.28 3.74 -17.77
C TRP A 174 0.22 4.00 -18.86
N ALA A 175 -0.42 2.92 -19.31
CA ALA A 175 -1.58 2.99 -20.19
C ALA A 175 -2.83 3.26 -19.35
N VAL A 176 -3.54 4.34 -19.68
CA VAL A 176 -4.84 4.73 -19.10
C VAL A 176 -5.93 3.76 -19.53
#